data_AF-A0A7V6TZ74-F1
#
_entry.id   AF-A0A7V6TZ74-F1
#
_cell.length_a   1.000
_cell.length_b   1.000
_cell.length_c   1.000
_cell.angle_alpha   90.00
_cell.angle_beta   90.00
_cell.angle_gamma   90.00
#
_symmetry.space_group_name_H-M   'P 1'
#
loop_
_entity.id
_entity.type
_entity.pdbx_description
1 polymer ?
#
loop_
_entity_poly.entity_id
_entity_poly.type
_entity_poly.pdbx_seq_one_letter_code
_entity_poly.pdbx_strand_id
1 'polypeptide(L)'
;FHLADGDRNLTSLLEMFGQLFKEPFIAQRYLKDVRAGDKRIILIDGEPVGAINRVPSETDARSNMHVGGRAEQSKLTPREREICERIGPSLKERGFILVGIDVIGDYMTEINVTSPTGIREIQRFDGTNIAALFWDAVEAKR
;
A
#
# COMPACT_ATOMS: atom_id res chain seq x y z
N PHE A 1 8.70 7.04 13.82
CA PHE A 1 9.02 6.51 15.17
C PHE A 1 8.03 5.41 15.49
N HIS A 2 8.39 4.42 16.31
CA HIS A 2 7.42 3.51 16.91
C HIS A 2 7.55 3.63 18.44
N LEU A 3 6.49 3.27 19.15
CA LEU A 3 6.48 3.24 20.61
C LEU A 3 6.41 1.80 21.07
N ALA A 4 7.18 1.48 22.11
CA ALA A 4 7.04 0.20 22.79
C ALA A 4 5.74 0.17 23.61
N ASP A 5 5.30 -1.03 23.96
CA ASP A 5 4.21 -1.16 24.92
C ASP A 5 4.63 -0.56 26.27
N GLY A 6 3.76 0.27 26.86
CA GLY A 6 4.06 1.02 28.07
C GLY A 6 5.09 2.16 27.94
N ASP A 7 5.39 2.62 26.72
CA ASP A 7 6.32 3.75 26.53
C ASP A 7 5.82 5.03 27.23
N ARG A 8 6.61 5.49 28.20
CA ARG A 8 6.27 6.67 29.02
C ARG A 8 6.25 7.97 28.22
N ASN A 9 6.81 7.98 27.02
CA ASN A 9 6.87 9.17 26.17
C ASN A 9 5.62 9.37 25.30
N LEU A 10 4.64 8.45 25.34
CA LEU A 10 3.42 8.57 24.53
C LEU A 10 2.73 9.92 24.74
N THR A 11 2.51 10.34 25.98
CA THR A 11 1.86 11.62 26.31
C THR A 11 2.64 12.81 25.74
N SER A 12 3.96 12.85 25.97
CA SER A 12 4.82 13.91 25.48
C SER A 12 4.82 14.01 23.96
N LEU A 13 4.81 12.87 23.26
CA LEU A 13 4.73 12.86 21.80
C LEU A 13 3.37 13.36 21.31
N LEU A 14 2.26 12.92 21.93
CA LEU A 14 0.92 13.40 21.57
C LEU A 14 0.79 14.92 21.76
N GLU A 15 1.30 15.46 22.87
CA GLU A 15 1.34 16.91 23.13
C GLU A 15 2.19 17.63 22.08
N MET A 16 3.39 17.12 21.79
CA MET A 16 4.28 17.70 20.78
C MET A 16 3.62 17.71 19.39
N PHE A 17 3.02 16.59 18.95
CA PHE A 17 2.32 16.53 17.67
C PHE A 17 1.13 17.49 17.64
N GLY A 18 0.34 17.56 18.72
CA GLY A 18 -0.80 18.48 18.82
C GLY A 18 -0.43 19.96 18.87
N GLN A 19 0.79 20.31 19.31
CA GLN A 19 1.30 21.68 19.27
C GLN A 19 1.89 22.06 17.90
N LEU A 20 2.58 21.13 17.25
CA LEU A 20 3.29 21.39 15.99
C LEU A 20 2.38 21.31 14.76
N PHE A 21 1.37 20.45 14.78
CA PHE A 21 0.48 20.21 13.65
C PHE A 21 -0.96 20.51 14.05
N LYS A 22 -1.71 21.15 13.14
CA LYS A 22 -3.15 21.42 13.34
C LYS A 22 -4.02 20.29 12.81
N GLU A 23 -3.43 19.44 11.98
CA GLU A 23 -4.06 18.33 11.29
C GLU A 23 -4.20 17.10 12.21
N PRO A 24 -5.25 16.29 12.02
CA PRO A 24 -5.35 15.00 12.68
C PRO A 24 -4.18 14.07 12.30
N PHE A 25 -3.72 13.27 13.26
CA PHE A 25 -2.73 12.22 13.05
C PHE A 25 -3.34 10.84 13.35
N ILE A 26 -2.81 9.81 12.69
CA ILE A 26 -3.27 8.42 12.84
C ILE A 26 -2.21 7.66 13.65
N ALA A 27 -2.65 6.99 14.72
CA ALA A 27 -1.85 6.01 15.42
C ALA A 27 -2.27 4.60 14.94
N GLN A 28 -1.32 3.83 14.42
CA GLN A 28 -1.54 2.45 13.98
C GLN A 28 -0.67 1.49 14.79
N ARG A 29 -1.16 0.26 14.98
CA ARG A 29 -0.35 -0.82 15.55
C ARG A 29 0.89 -1.04 14.69
N TYR A 30 2.05 -1.13 15.33
CA TYR A 30 3.26 -1.53 14.63
C TYR A 30 3.17 -2.99 14.15
N LEU A 31 3.28 -3.19 12.84
CA LEU A 31 3.27 -4.51 12.21
C LEU A 31 4.73 -4.95 11.98
N LYS A 32 5.21 -5.89 12.80
CA LYS A 32 6.59 -6.41 12.71
C LYS A 32 6.93 -6.99 11.33
N ASP A 33 5.92 -7.48 10.61
CA ASP A 33 6.04 -8.08 9.28
C ASP A 33 6.47 -7.06 8.21
N VAL A 34 6.44 -5.75 8.51
CA VAL A 34 6.98 -4.70 7.62
C VAL A 34 8.45 -4.96 7.27
N ARG A 35 9.19 -5.66 8.13
CA ARG A 35 10.58 -6.07 7.86
C ARG A 35 10.70 -7.07 6.71
N ALA A 36 9.68 -7.89 6.48
CA ALA A 36 9.59 -8.75 5.30
C ALA A 36 9.07 -8.00 4.06
N GLY A 37 8.53 -6.80 4.26
CA GLY A 37 8.16 -5.86 3.21
C GLY A 37 6.77 -5.26 3.38
N ASP A 38 6.52 -4.26 2.56
CA ASP A 38 5.25 -3.57 2.38
C ASP A 38 4.80 -3.79 0.93
N LYS A 39 3.80 -4.66 0.76
CA LYS A 39 3.36 -5.11 -0.56
C LYS A 39 2.41 -4.10 -1.17
N ARG A 40 2.80 -3.56 -2.32
CA ARG A 40 1.95 -2.74 -3.20
C ARG A 40 1.20 -3.65 -4.14
N ILE A 41 -0.12 -3.68 -4.04
CA ILE A 41 -1.01 -4.39 -4.98
C ILE A 41 -1.75 -3.35 -5.82
N ILE A 42 -1.69 -3.48 -7.14
CA ILE A 42 -2.40 -2.61 -8.08
C ILE A 42 -3.72 -3.28 -8.47
N LEU A 43 -4.80 -2.52 -8.39
CA LEU A 43 -6.13 -2.90 -8.84
C LEU A 43 -6.56 -2.02 -10.01
N ILE A 44 -7.19 -2.64 -11.01
CA ILE A 44 -7.86 -1.98 -12.13
C ILE A 44 -9.35 -2.33 -12.08
N ASP A 45 -10.20 -1.30 -12.00
CA ASP A 45 -11.67 -1.42 -11.90
C ASP A 45 -12.14 -2.40 -10.81
N GLY A 46 -11.43 -2.42 -9.67
CA GLY A 46 -11.71 -3.29 -8.52
C GLY A 46 -11.00 -4.64 -8.53
N GLU A 47 -10.32 -5.01 -9.61
CA GLU A 47 -9.66 -6.32 -9.76
C GLU A 47 -8.13 -6.22 -9.59
N PRO A 48 -7.47 -7.10 -8.80
CA PRO A 48 -6.02 -7.07 -8.64
C PRO A 48 -5.29 -7.54 -9.91
N VAL A 49 -4.43 -6.69 -10.46
CA VAL A 49 -3.71 -6.94 -11.73
C VAL A 49 -2.20 -7.18 -11.57
N GLY A 50 -1.65 -6.93 -10.38
CA GLY A 50 -0.24 -7.20 -10.10
C GLY A 50 0.20 -6.68 -8.75
N ALA A 51 1.37 -7.14 -8.29
CA ALA A 51 1.92 -6.73 -7.02
C ALA A 51 3.44 -6.69 -7.03
N ILE A 52 4.00 -5.81 -6.20
CA ILE A 52 5.42 -5.80 -5.85
C ILE A 52 5.56 -5.77 -4.34
N ASN A 53 6.54 -6.50 -3.82
CA ASN A 53 6.93 -6.35 -2.43
C ASN A 53 8.00 -5.27 -2.35
N ARG A 54 7.81 -4.28 -1.47
CA ARG A 54 8.80 -3.24 -1.23
C ARG A 54 9.49 -3.58 0.08
N VAL A 55 10.75 -4.01 0.01
CA VAL A 55 11.51 -4.41 1.20
C VAL A 55 12.30 -3.21 1.71
N PRO A 56 12.14 -2.83 3.00
CA PRO A 56 12.85 -1.70 3.57
C PRO A 56 14.35 -1.99 3.71
N SER A 57 15.16 -0.94 3.83
CA SER A 57 16.58 -1.09 4.19
C SER A 57 16.76 -1.59 5.63
N GLU A 58 17.92 -2.16 5.96
CA GLU A 58 18.16 -2.64 7.35
C GLU A 58 18.03 -1.53 8.39
N THR A 59 18.35 -0.28 8.02
CA THR A 59 18.41 0.87 8.92
C THR A 59 17.12 1.69 9.01
N ASP A 60 16.14 1.50 8.12
CA ASP A 60 14.89 2.26 8.08
C ASP A 60 13.70 1.31 7.96
N ALA A 61 12.63 1.52 8.73
CA ALA A 61 11.42 0.70 8.64
C ALA A 61 10.52 1.10 7.44
N ARG A 62 10.79 2.24 6.79
CA ARG A 62 10.01 2.70 5.64
C ARG A 62 10.43 1.95 4.38
N SER A 63 9.44 1.37 3.72
CA SER A 63 9.62 0.53 2.54
C SER A 63 9.44 1.25 1.21
N ASN A 64 9.06 2.54 1.22
CA ASN A 64 8.79 3.27 -0.02
C ASN A 64 10.04 3.28 -0.91
N MET A 65 9.87 3.00 -2.21
CA MET A 65 11.00 2.92 -3.14
C MET A 65 11.77 4.25 -3.25
N HIS A 66 11.07 5.39 -3.06
CA HIS A 66 11.68 6.73 -3.04
C HIS A 66 12.66 6.96 -1.88
N VAL A 67 12.62 6.14 -0.83
CA VAL A 67 13.54 6.22 0.32
C VAL A 67 14.53 5.05 0.38
N GLY A 68 14.68 4.30 -0.72
CA GLY A 68 15.69 3.23 -0.85
C GLY A 68 15.16 1.81 -0.65
N GLY A 69 13.83 1.60 -0.58
CA GLY A 69 13.24 0.26 -0.57
C GLY A 69 13.48 -0.51 -1.88
N ARG A 70 13.83 -1.79 -1.78
CA ARG A 70 14.03 -2.66 -2.95
C ARG A 70 12.70 -3.27 -3.41
N ALA A 71 12.37 -3.11 -4.69
CA ALA A 71 11.24 -3.80 -5.29
C ALA A 71 11.60 -5.27 -5.58
N GLU A 72 10.76 -6.18 -5.13
CA GLU A 72 10.87 -7.60 -5.38
C GLU A 72 9.58 -8.11 -6.02
N GLN A 73 9.73 -9.07 -6.94
CA GLN A 73 8.60 -9.78 -7.52
C GLN A 73 7.81 -10.46 -6.40
N SER A 74 6.49 -10.30 -6.40
CA SER A 74 5.64 -10.91 -5.41
C SER A 74 4.33 -11.37 -6.02
N LYS A 75 3.88 -12.56 -5.60
CA LYS A 75 2.52 -13.05 -5.89
C LYS A 75 1.58 -12.67 -4.76
N LEU A 76 0.27 -12.67 -5.07
CA LEU A 76 -0.77 -12.47 -4.08
C LEU A 76 -0.97 -13.75 -3.25
N THR A 77 -0.99 -13.59 -1.93
CA THR A 77 -1.40 -14.63 -0.98
C THR A 77 -2.92 -14.80 -0.97
N PRO A 78 -3.47 -15.90 -0.42
CA PRO A 78 -4.92 -16.05 -0.27
C PRO A 78 -5.55 -14.91 0.53
N ARG A 79 -4.88 -14.45 1.59
CA ARG A 79 -5.34 -13.34 2.42
C ARG A 79 -5.40 -12.02 1.64
N GLU A 80 -4.39 -11.75 0.81
CA GLU A 80 -4.35 -10.55 -0.04
C GLU A 80 -5.44 -10.56 -1.11
N ARG A 81 -5.75 -11.75 -1.67
CA ARG A 81 -6.88 -11.91 -2.59
C ARG A 81 -8.20 -11.63 -1.90
N GLU A 82 -8.41 -12.18 -0.71
CA GLU A 82 -9.60 -11.91 0.11
C GLU A 82 -9.77 -10.42 0.40
N ILE A 83 -8.67 -9.70 0.72
CA ILE A 83 -8.69 -8.25 0.89
C ILE A 83 -9.16 -7.55 -0.38
N CYS A 84 -8.59 -7.91 -1.55
CA CYS A 84 -8.95 -7.33 -2.84
C CYS A 84 -10.41 -7.59 -3.19
N GLU A 85 -10.88 -8.83 -3.04
CA GLU A 85 -12.27 -9.23 -3.28
C GLU A 85 -13.25 -8.46 -2.39
N ARG A 86 -12.87 -8.20 -1.13
CA ARG A 86 -13.72 -7.47 -0.19
C ARG A 86 -13.86 -5.98 -0.52
N ILE A 87 -12.80 -5.33 -0.98
CA ILE A 87 -12.81 -3.88 -1.25
C ILE A 87 -13.19 -3.56 -2.70
N GLY A 88 -12.90 -4.46 -3.65
CA GLY A 88 -13.07 -4.29 -5.09
C GLY A 88 -14.45 -3.74 -5.49
N PRO A 89 -15.56 -4.32 -5.02
CA PRO A 89 -16.91 -3.82 -5.33
C PRO A 89 -17.13 -2.36 -4.94
N SER A 90 -16.65 -1.93 -3.76
CA SER A 90 -16.82 -0.55 -3.30
C SER A 90 -15.91 0.42 -4.07
N LEU A 91 -14.69 -0.01 -4.44
CA LEU A 91 -13.80 0.80 -5.28
C LEU A 91 -14.44 1.05 -6.65
N LYS A 92 -15.03 0.00 -7.25
CA LYS A 92 -15.72 0.07 -8.54
C LYS A 92 -16.96 0.96 -8.49
N GLU A 93 -17.80 0.80 -7.47
CA GLU A 93 -18.98 1.65 -7.25
C GLU A 93 -18.63 3.14 -7.16
N ARG A 94 -17.51 3.45 -6.52
CA ARG A 94 -17.01 4.83 -6.35
C ARG A 94 -16.28 5.38 -7.58
N GLY A 95 -16.09 4.58 -8.63
CA GLY A 95 -15.38 4.98 -9.85
C GLY A 95 -13.86 5.05 -9.70
N PHE A 96 -13.28 4.39 -8.69
CA PHE A 96 -11.83 4.31 -8.55
C PHE A 96 -11.26 3.25 -9.49
N ILE A 97 -10.91 3.68 -10.71
CA ILE A 97 -10.42 2.79 -11.77
C ILE A 97 -8.99 2.29 -11.48
N LEU A 98 -8.08 3.18 -11.07
CA LEU A 98 -6.69 2.83 -10.79
C LEU A 98 -6.42 3.01 -9.29
N VAL A 99 -6.19 1.91 -8.59
CA VAL A 99 -5.96 1.90 -7.14
C VAL A 99 -4.69 1.13 -6.81
N GLY A 100 -3.88 1.66 -5.89
CA GLY A 100 -2.80 0.90 -5.26
C GLY A 100 -3.09 0.71 -3.79
N ILE A 101 -3.18 -0.53 -3.30
CA ILE A 101 -3.27 -0.79 -1.86
C ILE A 101 -1.92 -1.24 -1.32
N ASP A 102 -1.68 -0.93 -0.06
CA ASP A 102 -0.51 -1.37 0.69
C ASP A 102 -0.94 -2.40 1.74
N VAL A 103 -0.22 -3.52 1.77
CA VAL A 103 -0.50 -4.66 2.64
C VAL A 103 0.79 -5.08 3.34
N ILE A 104 0.72 -5.17 4.67
CA ILE A 104 1.81 -5.66 5.52
C ILE A 104 1.28 -6.85 6.32
N GLY A 105 1.90 -8.02 6.14
CA GLY A 105 1.39 -9.27 6.69
C GLY A 105 -0.05 -9.51 6.22
N ASP A 106 -0.97 -9.66 7.17
CA ASP A 106 -2.40 -9.91 6.90
C ASP A 106 -3.29 -8.65 6.89
N TYR A 107 -2.68 -7.46 6.95
CA TYR A 107 -3.38 -6.18 7.14
C TYR A 107 -3.16 -5.23 5.98
N MET A 108 -4.24 -4.68 5.45
CA MET A 108 -4.21 -3.53 4.56
C MET A 108 -3.98 -2.25 5.38
N THR A 109 -2.98 -1.47 5.02
CA THR A 109 -2.57 -0.28 5.76
C THR A 109 -2.98 1.03 5.08
N GLU A 110 -3.06 1.05 3.75
CA GLU A 110 -3.37 2.25 2.96
C GLU A 110 -4.07 1.91 1.63
N ILE A 111 -4.91 2.83 1.15
CA ILE A 111 -5.51 2.81 -0.19
C ILE A 111 -5.13 4.10 -0.92
N ASN A 112 -4.34 3.97 -1.99
CA ASN A 112 -3.90 5.07 -2.86
C ASN A 112 -4.80 5.15 -4.10
N VAL A 113 -5.58 6.23 -4.23
CA VAL A 113 -6.55 6.42 -5.34
C VAL A 113 -6.17 7.53 -6.33
N THR A 114 -5.06 8.24 -6.10
CA THR A 114 -4.68 9.42 -6.90
C THR A 114 -3.59 9.12 -7.92
N SER A 115 -2.40 8.72 -7.46
CA SER A 115 -1.24 8.43 -8.32
C SER A 115 -0.44 7.24 -7.79
N PRO A 116 -1.00 6.01 -7.80
CA PRO A 116 -0.28 4.84 -7.34
C PRO A 116 0.87 4.51 -8.31
N THR A 117 2.08 4.36 -7.76
CA THR A 117 3.28 3.92 -8.49
C THR A 117 3.44 2.39 -8.44
N GLY A 118 4.38 1.83 -9.23
CA GLY A 118 4.74 0.40 -9.18
C GLY A 118 4.46 -0.37 -10.48
N ILE A 119 3.77 0.23 -11.45
CA ILE A 119 3.38 -0.45 -12.69
C ILE A 119 4.57 -0.83 -13.58
N ARG A 120 5.68 -0.09 -13.52
CA ARG A 120 6.90 -0.37 -14.29
C ARG A 120 7.62 -1.60 -13.75
N GLU A 121 7.72 -1.68 -12.43
CA GLU A 121 8.32 -2.80 -11.72
C GLU A 121 7.51 -4.08 -11.96
N ILE A 122 6.17 -4.02 -11.84
CA ILE A 122 5.29 -5.15 -12.17
C ILE A 122 5.50 -5.59 -13.61
N GLN A 123 5.52 -4.66 -14.57
CA GLN A 123 5.76 -5.01 -15.97
C GLN A 123 7.12 -5.68 -16.18
N ARG A 124 8.16 -5.23 -15.46
CA ARG A 124 9.51 -5.81 -15.55
C ARG A 124 9.56 -7.23 -14.96
N PHE A 125 8.84 -7.49 -13.87
CA PHE A 125 8.87 -8.79 -13.17
C PHE A 125 7.93 -9.83 -13.79
N ASP A 126 6.71 -9.41 -14.11
CA ASP A 126 5.62 -10.32 -14.49
C ASP A 126 5.25 -10.20 -15.98
N GLY A 127 5.77 -9.20 -16.70
CA GLY A 127 5.39 -8.91 -18.08
C GLY A 127 4.02 -8.26 -18.25
N THR A 128 3.25 -8.09 -17.17
CA THR A 128 1.89 -7.52 -17.21
C THR A 128 1.92 -6.05 -17.62
N ASN A 129 1.23 -5.73 -18.72
CA ASN A 129 1.07 -4.34 -19.18
C ASN A 129 -0.14 -3.68 -18.50
N ILE A 130 0.04 -3.23 -17.26
CA ILE A 130 -1.03 -2.55 -16.48
C ILE A 130 -1.51 -1.27 -17.18
N ALA A 131 -0.63 -0.57 -17.91
CA ALA A 131 -1.03 0.63 -18.64
C ALA A 131 -2.08 0.33 -19.73
N ALA A 132 -1.94 -0.80 -20.43
CA ALA A 132 -2.95 -1.25 -21.39
C ALA A 132 -4.26 -1.61 -20.68
N LEU A 133 -4.21 -2.42 -19.61
CA LEU A 133 -5.39 -2.80 -18.82
C LEU A 133 -6.17 -1.58 -18.29
N PHE A 134 -5.45 -0.53 -17.86
CA PHE A 134 -6.06 0.72 -17.44
C PHE A 134 -6.84 1.39 -18.57
N TRP A 135 -6.25 1.51 -19.76
CA TRP A 135 -6.93 2.13 -20.90
C TRP A 135 -8.12 1.30 -21.36
N ASP A 136 -8.01 -0.03 -21.41
CA ASP A 136 -9.14 -0.91 -21.71
C ASP A 136 -10.32 -0.68 -20.74
N ALA A 137 -10.02 -0.55 -19.44
CA ALA A 137 -11.04 -0.28 -18.41
C ALA A 137 -11.66 1.13 -18.52
N VAL A 138 -10.89 2.13 -18.94
CA VAL A 138 -11.39 3.49 -19.20
C VAL A 138 -12.29 3.51 -20.44
N GLU A 139 -11.89 2.83 -21.51
CA GLU A 139 -12.64 2.76 -22.76
C GLU A 139 -13.97 2.01 -22.61
N ALA A 140 -14.00 0.94 -21.81
CA ALA A 140 -15.23 0.19 -21.53
C ALA A 140 -16.32 0.98 -20.77
N LYS A 141 -15.97 2.13 -20.19
CA LYS A 141 -16.90 3.02 -19.46
C LYS A 141 -17.38 4.22 -20.29
N ARG A 142 -16.96 4.32 -21.55
CA ARG A 142 -17.39 5.37 -22.49
C ARG A 142 -18.69 5.03 -23.21
#